data_AF-A0A6H2FRI4-F1
#
_entry.id   AF-A0A6H2FRI4-F1
#
_cell.length_a   1.000
_cell.length_b   1.000
_cell.length_c   1.000
_cell.angle_alpha   90.00
_cell.angle_beta   90.00
_cell.angle_gamma   90.00
#
_symmetry.space_group_name_H-M   'P 1'
#
loop_
_entity.id
_entity.type
_entity.pdbx_description
1 polymer ?
#
loop_
_entity_poly.entity_id
_entity_poly.type
_entity_poly.pdbx_seq_one_letter_code
_entity_poly.pdbx_strand_id
1 'polypeptide(L)'
;MKKFAAIFPGQGTQFTQMISCLYVKYKIIRETFYTASEILGYDLWKLITNRSLKKINITYYTQPAILVASIAIYKLWIQKNNILPSIVTGYSLGEYSAMVCSNIISFIDAIKIVEFRGKLMHKISSNLNDYKINGYYMQTIIGLKKKQ
;
A
#
# COMPACT_ATOMS: atom_id res chain seq x y z
N MET A 1 -15.92 -21.13 -15.63
CA MET A 1 -15.49 -20.39 -14.42
C MET A 1 -15.76 -18.91 -14.59
N LYS A 2 -16.24 -18.20 -13.56
CA LYS A 2 -16.39 -16.74 -13.62
C LYS A 2 -15.00 -16.09 -13.62
N LYS A 3 -14.69 -15.30 -14.66
CA LYS A 3 -13.48 -14.48 -14.71
C LYS A 3 -13.68 -13.26 -13.82
N PHE A 4 -12.66 -12.88 -13.07
CA PHE A 4 -12.66 -11.67 -12.26
C PHE A 4 -11.29 -11.01 -12.29
N ALA A 5 -11.25 -9.73 -11.92
CA ALA A 5 -10.03 -8.95 -11.79
C ALA A 5 -9.78 -8.58 -10.33
N ALA A 6 -8.51 -8.53 -9.91
CA ALA A 6 -8.10 -7.95 -8.64
C ALA A 6 -7.47 -6.58 -8.88
N ILE A 7 -8.01 -5.54 -8.23
CA ILE A 7 -7.56 -4.15 -8.37
C ILE A 7 -7.01 -3.69 -7.02
N PHE A 8 -5.76 -3.25 -7.00
CA PHE A 8 -5.08 -2.83 -5.78
C PHE A 8 -5.09 -1.31 -5.60
N PRO A 9 -5.43 -0.81 -4.40
CA PRO A 9 -5.52 0.62 -4.14
C PRO A 9 -4.15 1.30 -4.05
N GLY A 10 -4.14 2.60 -4.33
CA GLY A 10 -2.98 3.46 -4.14
C GLY A 10 -2.92 4.12 -2.77
N GLN A 11 -1.98 5.05 -2.61
CA GLN A 11 -1.88 5.90 -1.42
C GLN A 11 -3.15 6.75 -1.24
N GLY A 12 -3.57 6.96 0.01
CA GLY A 12 -4.80 7.65 0.39
C GLY A 12 -5.85 6.74 1.01
N THR A 13 -5.73 5.41 0.85
CA THR A 13 -6.66 4.43 1.42
C THR A 13 -6.27 3.96 2.82
N GLN A 14 -5.09 4.33 3.32
CA GLN A 14 -4.62 3.93 4.64
C GLN A 14 -5.42 4.61 5.75
N PHE A 15 -5.66 3.87 6.83
CA PHE A 15 -6.18 4.41 8.07
C PHE A 15 -5.67 3.59 9.25
N THR A 16 -5.58 4.21 10.42
CA THR A 16 -5.13 3.53 11.64
C THR A 16 -6.03 2.34 11.95
N GLN A 17 -5.43 1.20 12.32
CA GLN A 17 -6.14 -0.07 12.52
C GLN A 17 -6.78 -0.67 11.26
N MET A 18 -6.39 -0.23 10.06
CA MET A 18 -6.73 -0.97 8.84
C MET A 18 -6.37 -2.45 9.01
N ILE A 19 -7.14 -3.33 8.38
CA ILE A 19 -6.96 -4.79 8.40
C ILE A 19 -7.03 -5.49 9.77
N SER A 20 -7.30 -4.80 10.88
CA SER A 20 -7.19 -5.39 12.23
C SER A 20 -8.10 -6.58 12.49
N CYS A 21 -9.33 -6.57 11.97
CA CYS A 21 -10.23 -7.71 12.08
C CYS A 21 -9.66 -8.97 11.40
N LEU A 22 -8.94 -8.82 10.29
CA LEU A 22 -8.30 -9.93 9.59
C LEU A 22 -7.00 -10.36 10.29
N TYR A 23 -6.23 -9.41 10.83
CA TYR A 23 -5.00 -9.69 11.56
C TYR A 23 -5.26 -10.57 12.81
N VAL A 24 -6.31 -10.25 13.57
CA VAL A 24 -6.71 -11.06 14.74
C VAL A 24 -7.13 -12.47 14.31
N LYS A 25 -7.91 -12.58 13.24
CA LYS A 25 -8.56 -13.83 12.84
C LYS A 25 -7.64 -14.79 12.07
N TYR A 26 -6.70 -14.30 11.27
CA TYR A 26 -6.01 -15.13 10.27
C TYR A 26 -4.48 -15.09 10.43
N LYS A 27 -3.88 -16.28 10.58
CA LYS A 27 -2.43 -16.47 10.72
C LYS A 27 -1.65 -15.90 9.52
N ILE A 28 -2.11 -16.14 8.30
CA ILE A 28 -1.45 -15.66 7.07
C ILE A 28 -1.31 -14.14 7.00
N ILE A 29 -2.25 -13.40 7.61
CA ILE A 29 -2.16 -11.94 7.70
C ILE A 29 -1.01 -11.57 8.64
N ARG A 30 -0.97 -12.18 9.84
CA ARG A 30 0.09 -11.93 10.84
C ARG A 30 1.47 -12.27 10.30
N GLU A 31 1.61 -13.43 9.65
CA GLU A 31 2.88 -13.88 9.06
C GLU A 31 3.36 -12.92 7.95
N THR A 32 2.43 -12.41 7.13
CA THR A 32 2.77 -11.45 6.08
C THR A 32 3.28 -10.12 6.67
N PHE A 33 2.64 -9.64 7.74
CA PHE A 33 3.10 -8.45 8.47
C PHE A 33 4.42 -8.68 9.21
N TYR A 34 4.59 -9.83 9.85
CA TYR A 34 5.83 -10.20 10.53
C TYR A 34 7.01 -10.22 9.54
N THR A 35 6.84 -10.90 8.41
CA THR A 35 7.85 -10.95 7.33
C THR A 35 8.19 -9.53 6.85
N ALA A 36 7.18 -8.68 6.68
CA ALA A 36 7.41 -7.30 6.27
C ALA A 36 8.19 -6.50 7.31
N SER A 37 7.88 -6.66 8.60
CA SER A 37 8.60 -6.01 9.69
C SER A 37 10.08 -6.41 9.72
N GLU A 38 10.39 -7.70 9.50
CA GLU A 38 11.78 -8.18 9.42
C GLU A 38 12.54 -7.51 8.27
N ILE A 39 11.92 -7.34 7.11
CA ILE A 39 12.54 -6.69 5.95
C ILE A 39 12.75 -5.18 6.19
N LEU A 40 11.80 -4.54 6.87
CA LEU A 40 11.80 -3.10 7.12
C LEU A 40 12.69 -2.69 8.30
N GLY A 41 13.01 -3.62 9.20
CA GLY A 41 13.75 -3.35 10.43
C GLY A 41 12.93 -2.60 11.49
N TYR A 42 11.60 -2.56 11.36
CA TYR A 42 10.70 -1.99 12.35
C TYR A 42 9.36 -2.73 12.37
N ASP A 43 8.67 -2.69 13.52
CA ASP A 43 7.36 -3.30 13.67
C ASP A 43 6.29 -2.51 12.91
N LEU A 44 5.99 -2.97 11.70
CA LEU A 44 4.98 -2.38 10.82
C LEU A 44 3.58 -2.51 11.42
N TRP A 45 3.28 -3.63 12.09
CA TRP A 45 1.96 -3.84 12.70
C TRP A 45 1.70 -2.82 13.82
N LYS A 46 2.66 -2.65 14.73
CA LYS A 46 2.61 -1.63 15.77
C LYS A 46 2.50 -0.23 15.17
N LEU A 47 3.19 0.05 14.07
CA LEU A 47 3.12 1.34 13.40
C LEU A 47 1.71 1.67 12.89
N ILE A 48 1.05 0.72 12.23
CA ILE A 48 -0.26 0.96 11.60
C ILE A 48 -1.44 0.90 12.59
N THR A 49 -1.24 0.31 13.77
CA THR A 49 -2.28 0.20 14.80
C THR A 49 -2.19 1.29 15.88
N ASN A 50 -1.01 1.89 16.06
CA ASN A 50 -0.81 2.88 17.10
C ASN A 50 -1.42 4.25 16.72
N ARG A 51 -2.46 4.64 17.48
CA ARG A 51 -3.19 5.90 17.29
C ARG A 51 -2.38 7.14 17.67
N SER A 52 -1.46 7.07 18.62
CA SER A 52 -0.72 8.24 19.10
C SER A 52 0.36 8.68 18.11
N LEU A 53 0.94 7.74 17.37
CA LEU A 53 2.07 8.01 16.50
C LEU A 53 1.68 8.76 15.22
N LYS A 54 0.44 8.58 14.71
CA LYS A 54 -0.02 9.05 13.39
C LYS A 54 0.97 8.81 12.22
N LYS A 55 1.98 7.95 12.43
CA LYS A 55 3.09 7.68 11.51
C LYS A 55 2.62 7.02 10.22
N ILE A 56 1.47 6.34 10.25
CA ILE A 56 0.86 5.74 9.05
C ILE A 56 0.59 6.76 7.93
N ASN A 57 0.49 8.05 8.24
CA ASN A 57 0.30 9.12 7.24
C ASN A 57 1.60 9.69 6.68
N ILE A 58 2.76 9.27 7.20
CA ILE A 58 4.04 9.65 6.64
C ILE A 58 4.32 8.74 5.44
N THR A 59 4.53 9.34 4.27
CA THR A 59 4.56 8.65 2.97
C THR A 59 5.42 7.40 2.94
N TYR A 60 6.62 7.43 3.53
CA TYR A 60 7.53 6.27 3.53
C TYR A 60 7.08 5.12 4.43
N TYR A 61 6.18 5.36 5.39
CA TYR A 61 5.49 4.30 6.14
C TYR A 61 4.18 3.88 5.48
N THR A 62 3.46 4.83 4.88
CA THR A 62 2.20 4.58 4.18
C THR A 62 2.38 3.57 3.05
N GLN A 63 3.44 3.71 2.26
CA GLN A 63 3.61 2.89 1.07
C GLN A 63 3.83 1.40 1.38
N PRO A 64 4.77 1.02 2.27
CA PRO A 64 4.88 -0.35 2.74
C PRO A 64 3.60 -0.87 3.39
N ALA A 65 2.91 -0.04 4.19
CA ALA A 65 1.70 -0.46 4.89
C ALA A 65 0.57 -0.91 3.93
N ILE A 66 0.31 -0.13 2.87
CA ILE A 66 -0.72 -0.45 1.88
C ILE A 66 -0.33 -1.67 1.04
N LEU A 67 0.94 -1.78 0.62
CA LEU A 67 1.45 -2.95 -0.08
C LEU A 67 1.24 -4.22 0.76
N VAL A 68 1.71 -4.22 2.01
CA VAL A 68 1.65 -5.40 2.89
C VAL A 68 0.21 -5.81 3.18
N ALA A 69 -0.68 -4.84 3.45
CA ALA A 69 -2.11 -5.12 3.64
C ALA A 69 -2.74 -5.73 2.37
N SER A 70 -2.45 -5.17 1.19
CA SER A 70 -2.94 -5.66 -0.09
C SER A 70 -2.51 -7.10 -0.37
N ILE A 71 -1.22 -7.40 -0.17
CA ILE A 71 -0.67 -8.75 -0.36
C ILE A 71 -1.22 -9.72 0.67
N ALA A 72 -1.37 -9.31 1.93
CA ALA A 72 -1.94 -10.16 2.97
C ALA A 72 -3.39 -10.55 2.65
N ILE A 73 -4.22 -9.59 2.21
CA ILE A 73 -5.60 -9.84 1.79
C ILE A 73 -5.64 -10.76 0.57
N TYR A 74 -4.79 -10.51 -0.43
CA TYR A 74 -4.71 -11.35 -1.62
C TYR A 74 -4.35 -12.80 -1.28
N LYS A 75 -3.30 -13.00 -0.47
CA LYS A 75 -2.89 -14.33 0.00
C LYS A 75 -4.03 -15.05 0.74
N LEU A 76 -4.73 -14.34 1.63
CA LEU A 76 -5.89 -14.89 2.34
C LEU A 76 -7.03 -15.26 1.37
N TRP A 77 -7.31 -14.42 0.37
CA TRP A 77 -8.33 -14.68 -0.64
C TRP A 77 -8.01 -15.95 -1.43
N ILE A 78 -6.77 -16.11 -1.91
CA ILE A 78 -6.33 -17.32 -2.62
C ILE A 78 -6.44 -18.54 -1.72
N GLN A 79 -5.97 -18.47 -0.46
CA GLN A 79 -6.06 -19.57 0.49
C GLN A 79 -7.51 -20.03 0.74
N LYS A 80 -8.48 -19.11 0.73
CA LYS A 80 -9.89 -19.41 1.01
C LYS A 80 -10.68 -19.91 -0.19
N ASN A 81 -10.37 -19.41 -1.38
CA ASN A 81 -11.18 -19.66 -2.57
C ASN A 81 -10.52 -20.60 -3.58
N ASN A 82 -9.19 -20.75 -3.53
CA ASN A 82 -8.41 -21.53 -4.49
C ASN A 82 -8.65 -21.13 -5.96
N ILE A 83 -8.92 -19.85 -6.21
CA ILE A 83 -9.15 -19.30 -7.56
C ILE A 83 -8.29 -18.05 -7.74
N LEU A 84 -7.54 -18.01 -8.84
CA LEU A 84 -6.72 -16.86 -9.23
C LEU A 84 -7.52 -15.86 -10.09
N PRO A 85 -7.30 -14.55 -9.95
CA PRO A 85 -7.87 -13.55 -10.85
C PRO A 85 -7.30 -13.73 -12.28
N SER A 86 -8.10 -13.39 -13.28
CA SER A 86 -7.66 -13.40 -14.68
C SER A 86 -6.86 -12.15 -15.06
N ILE A 87 -7.05 -11.06 -14.30
CA ILE A 87 -6.38 -9.78 -14.49
C ILE A 87 -6.02 -9.25 -13.11
N VAL A 88 -4.82 -8.71 -12.96
CA VAL A 88 -4.47 -7.88 -11.81
C VAL A 88 -3.95 -6.53 -12.27
N THR A 89 -4.31 -5.49 -11.54
CA THR A 89 -3.84 -4.12 -11.81
C THR A 89 -3.84 -3.33 -10.51
N GLY A 90 -3.21 -2.16 -10.49
CA GLY A 90 -3.21 -1.32 -9.32
C GLY A 90 -3.01 0.15 -9.67
N TYR A 91 -3.58 1.00 -8.83
CA TYR A 91 -3.51 2.45 -9.03
C TYR A 91 -2.30 3.03 -8.29
N SER A 92 -1.38 3.67 -9.02
CA SER A 92 -0.18 4.30 -8.44
C SER A 92 0.62 3.31 -7.60
N LEU A 93 0.66 3.46 -6.27
CA LEU A 93 1.29 2.50 -5.37
C LEU A 93 0.74 1.07 -5.52
N GLY A 94 -0.55 0.91 -5.83
CA GLY A 94 -1.18 -0.40 -5.97
C GLY A 94 -0.56 -1.23 -7.08
N GLU A 95 0.11 -0.61 -8.06
CA GLU A 95 0.77 -1.31 -9.16
C GLU A 95 1.86 -2.26 -8.65
N TYR A 96 2.60 -1.89 -7.59
CA TYR A 96 3.57 -2.77 -6.94
C TYR A 96 2.90 -4.00 -6.31
N SER A 97 1.69 -3.83 -5.77
CA SER A 97 0.91 -4.97 -5.26
C SER A 97 0.49 -5.91 -6.40
N ALA A 98 0.06 -5.35 -7.52
CA ALA A 98 -0.29 -6.12 -8.71
C ALA A 98 0.91 -6.89 -9.28
N MET A 99 2.10 -6.28 -9.31
CA MET A 99 3.34 -6.92 -9.77
C MET A 99 3.74 -8.09 -8.85
N VAL A 100 3.62 -7.94 -7.53
CA VAL A 100 3.87 -9.05 -6.58
C VAL A 100 2.86 -10.17 -6.78
N CYS A 101 1.57 -9.85 -6.91
CA CYS A 101 0.52 -10.87 -7.12
C CYS A 101 0.61 -11.58 -8.48
N SER A 102 1.32 -10.98 -9.44
CA SER A 102 1.65 -11.57 -10.75
C SER A 102 3.00 -12.27 -10.78
N ASN A 103 3.71 -12.33 -9.65
CA ASN A 103 5.06 -12.88 -9.53
C ASN A 103 6.12 -12.16 -10.42
N ILE A 104 5.88 -10.92 -10.83
CA ILE A 104 6.83 -10.12 -11.62
C ILE A 104 8.00 -9.65 -10.76
N ILE A 105 7.70 -9.26 -9.51
CA ILE A 105 8.70 -8.90 -8.50
C ILE A 105 8.42 -9.68 -7.21
N SER A 106 9.48 -9.96 -6.45
CA SER A 106 9.33 -10.63 -5.16
C SER A 106 8.67 -9.69 -4.13
N PHE A 107 8.02 -10.28 -3.12
CA PHE A 107 7.46 -9.51 -2.00
C PHE A 107 8.54 -8.72 -1.25
N ILE A 108 9.75 -9.30 -1.13
CA ILE A 108 10.88 -8.68 -0.45
C ILE A 108 11.35 -7.44 -1.20
N ASP A 109 11.53 -7.57 -2.51
CA ASP A 109 11.99 -6.46 -3.35
C ASP A 109 10.92 -5.37 -3.42
N ALA A 110 9.66 -5.74 -3.54
CA ALA A 110 8.55 -4.79 -3.54
C ALA A 110 8.53 -3.94 -2.26
N ILE A 111 8.73 -4.54 -1.08
CA ILE A 111 8.81 -3.79 0.19
C ILE A 111 9.95 -2.77 0.15
N LYS A 112 11.15 -3.20 -0.25
CA LYS A 112 12.34 -2.32 -0.33
C LYS A 112 12.10 -1.18 -1.33
N ILE A 113 11.54 -1.49 -2.49
CA ILE A 113 11.25 -0.51 -3.54
C ILE A 113 10.22 0.51 -3.06
N VAL A 114 9.10 0.10 -2.47
CA VAL A 114 8.05 1.05 -2.04
C VAL A 114 8.48 1.88 -0.84
N GLU A 115 9.30 1.33 0.07
CA GLU A 115 9.90 2.10 1.15
C GLU A 115 10.84 3.17 0.59
N PHE A 116 11.72 2.79 -0.33
CA PHE A 116 12.64 3.73 -0.99
C PHE A 116 11.89 4.79 -1.81
N ARG A 117 10.87 4.39 -2.58
CA ARG A 117 9.98 5.31 -3.31
C ARG A 117 9.32 6.30 -2.36
N GLY A 118 8.82 5.83 -1.22
CA GLY A 118 8.23 6.69 -0.21
C GLY A 118 9.23 7.66 0.41
N LYS A 119 10.47 7.23 0.67
CA LYS A 119 11.56 8.09 1.17
C LYS A 119 11.92 9.17 0.16
N LEU A 120 12.05 8.83 -1.12
CA LEU A 120 12.31 9.78 -2.20
C LEU A 120 11.20 10.82 -2.34
N MET A 121 9.93 10.37 -2.37
CA MET A 121 8.78 11.28 -2.43
C MET A 121 8.76 12.24 -1.24
N HIS A 122 9.00 11.72 -0.03
CA HIS A 122 9.06 12.53 1.18
C HIS A 122 10.18 13.57 1.12
N LYS A 123 11.39 13.16 0.70
CA LYS A 123 12.55 14.05 0.56
C LYS A 123 12.34 15.15 -0.47
N ILE A 124 11.76 14.81 -1.63
CA ILE A 124 11.48 15.81 -2.67
C ILE A 124 10.47 16.83 -2.11
N SER A 125 9.40 16.37 -1.46
CA SER A 125 8.41 17.28 -0.87
C SER A 125 8.98 18.18 0.23
N SER A 126 9.91 17.70 1.06
CA SER A 126 10.55 18.53 2.10
C SER A 126 11.49 19.58 1.51
N ASN A 127 12.23 19.23 0.45
CA ASN A 127 13.22 20.12 -0.17
C ASN A 127 12.57 21.27 -0.97
N LEU A 128 11.29 21.20 -1.30
CA LEU A 128 10.59 22.26 -2.02
C LEU A 128 10.49 23.57 -1.20
N ASN A 129 10.61 23.48 0.12
CA ASN A 129 10.75 24.66 0.99
C ASN A 129 12.06 25.42 0.69
N ASP A 130 13.15 24.71 0.36
CA ASP A 130 14.43 25.32 0.02
C ASP A 130 14.35 26.14 -1.28
N TYR A 131 13.41 25.80 -2.16
CA TYR A 131 13.14 26.51 -3.43
C TYR A 131 12.10 27.63 -3.31
N LYS A 132 11.63 27.98 -2.11
CA LYS A 132 10.57 28.98 -1.87
C LYS A 132 9.28 28.75 -2.66
N ILE A 133 8.97 27.50 -3.01
CA ILE A 133 7.73 27.19 -3.72
C ILE A 133 6.62 26.99 -2.69
N ASN A 134 5.71 27.97 -2.60
CA ASN A 134 4.63 27.99 -1.63
C ASN A 134 3.51 27.00 -1.98
N GLY A 135 3.65 25.78 -1.47
CA GLY A 135 2.57 24.78 -1.41
C GLY A 135 2.28 24.09 -2.74
N TYR A 136 2.35 22.76 -2.72
CA TYR A 136 1.85 21.90 -3.80
C TYR A 136 0.63 21.17 -3.31
N TYR A 137 -0.41 21.12 -4.14
CA TYR A 137 -1.66 20.46 -3.80
C TYR A 137 -2.15 19.61 -4.97
N MET A 138 -2.85 18.54 -4.62
CA MET A 138 -3.59 17.72 -5.56
C MET A 138 -5.07 18.07 -5.42
N GLN A 139 -5.76 18.31 -6.54
CA GLN A 139 -7.18 18.61 -6.56
C GLN A 139 -7.92 17.58 -7.41
N THR A 140 -9.10 17.18 -6.95
CA THR A 140 -10.04 16.37 -7.74
C THR A 140 -11.07 17.30 -8.34
N ILE A 141 -11.14 17.35 -9.68
CA ILE A 141 -12.15 18.14 -10.38
C ILE A 141 -13.40 17.28 -10.57
N ILE A 142 -14.55 17.76 -10.08
CA ILE A 142 -15.85 17.10 -10.21
C ILE A 142 -16.75 17.96 -11.10
N GLY A 143 -17.32 17.37 -12.16
CA GLY A 143 -18.38 18.03 -12.94
C GLY A 143 -17.91 19.08 -13.96
N LEU A 144 -16.84 18.81 -14.71
CA LEU A 144 -16.56 19.59 -15.92
C LEU A 144 -17.67 19.30 -16.95
N LYS A 145 -18.54 20.28 -17.22
CA LYS A 145 -19.35 20.25 -18.43
C LYS A 145 -18.38 20.17 -19.61
N LYS A 146 -18.53 19.19 -20.51
CA LYS A 146 -17.77 19.17 -21.77
C LYS A 146 -17.89 20.56 -22.40
N LYS A 147 -16.76 21.19 -22.76
CA LYS A 147 -16.79 22.37 -23.63
C LYS A 147 -17.64 21.99 -24.84
N GLN A 148 -18.72 22.74 -25.07
CA GLN A 148 -19.48 22.69 -26.32
C GLN A 148 -18.57 23.11 -27.48
#